data_AF-A0A257MXX5-F1
#
_entry.id   AF-A0A257MXX5-F1
#
_cell.length_a   1.000
_cell.length_b   1.000
_cell.length_c   1.000
_cell.angle_alpha   90.00
_cell.angle_beta   90.00
_cell.angle_gamma   90.00
#
_symmetry.space_group_name_H-M   'P 1'
#
loop_
_entity.id
_entity.type
_entity.pdbx_description
1 polymer ?
#
loop_
_entity_poly.entity_id
_entity_poly.type
_entity_poly.pdbx_seq_one_letter_code
_entity_poly.pdbx_strand_id
1 'polypeptide(L)'
;MFDLIKLLFDICLLKKTPQDLPFSINLLKVLAIINVIINFLLMNMSVNWFSALLKAAVGLLLMGGFSWICLFFSGKLGRFYQTTTALLGTDALLDLFALPTIATMAVNQGGLLAFLVMMTLIVWHWLITGHIMRNALEQSFSFSLGLAFLYLVVSYQVTALIIS
;
A
#
# COMPACT_ATOMS: atom_id res chain seq x y z
N MET A 1 9.38 10.40 16.10
CA MET A 1 8.08 10.07 15.46
C MET A 1 7.83 10.92 14.22
N PHE A 2 7.99 12.25 14.29
CA PHE A 2 7.86 13.13 13.11
C PHE A 2 8.81 12.77 11.96
N ASP A 3 10.04 12.37 12.25
CA ASP A 3 11.01 12.02 11.20
C ASP A 3 10.59 10.81 10.37
N LEU A 4 9.91 9.83 10.98
CA LEU A 4 9.40 8.64 10.29
C LEU A 4 8.27 9.00 9.33
N ILE A 5 7.34 9.86 9.77
CA ILE A 5 6.24 10.34 8.92
C ILE A 5 6.82 11.12 7.75
N LYS A 6 7.79 12.01 7.99
CA LYS A 6 8.48 12.75 6.93
C LYS A 6 9.16 11.80 5.94
N LEU A 7 9.83 10.76 6.43
CA LEU A 7 10.50 9.77 5.58
C LEU A 7 9.50 8.99 4.73
N LEU A 8 8.36 8.57 5.29
CA LEU A 8 7.28 7.95 4.51
C LEU A 8 6.72 8.90 3.45
N PHE A 9 6.50 10.18 3.78
CA PHE A 9 6.10 11.19 2.79
C PHE A 9 7.15 11.37 1.69
N ASP A 10 8.44 11.38 2.02
CA ASP A 10 9.52 11.47 1.04
C ASP A 10 9.57 10.22 0.13
N ILE A 11 9.21 9.03 0.66
CA ILE A 11 9.03 7.82 -0.16
C ILE A 11 7.79 7.95 -1.05
N CYS A 12 6.66 8.45 -0.55
CA CYS A 12 5.46 8.73 -1.35
C CYS A 12 5.74 9.76 -2.46
N LEU A 13 6.67 10.69 -2.26
CA LEU A 13 7.12 11.65 -3.27
C LEU A 13 8.22 11.10 -4.19
N LEU A 14 8.53 9.80 -4.09
CA LEU A 14 9.58 9.11 -4.86
C LEU A 14 10.99 9.68 -4.64
N LYS A 15 11.21 10.47 -3.57
CA LYS A 15 12.48 11.13 -3.25
C LYS A 15 13.42 10.22 -2.46
N LYS A 16 12.86 9.33 -1.65
CA LYS A 16 13.61 8.40 -0.81
C LYS A 16 13.34 6.95 -1.14
N THR A 17 14.20 6.09 -0.62
CA THR A 17 14.15 4.64 -0.86
C THR A 17 13.73 3.91 0.41
N PRO A 18 13.15 2.70 0.30
CA PRO A 18 12.84 1.88 1.47
C PRO A 18 14.06 1.59 2.35
N GLN A 19 15.28 1.66 1.79
CA GLN A 19 16.53 1.40 2.52
C GLN A 19 16.85 2.49 3.56
N ASP A 20 16.27 3.69 3.40
CA ASP A 20 16.42 4.80 4.35
C ASP A 20 15.64 4.58 5.65
N LEU A 21 14.72 3.61 5.68
CA LEU A 21 13.98 3.27 6.90
C LEU A 21 14.87 2.46 7.86
N PRO A 22 14.81 2.77 9.18
CA PRO A 22 15.54 2.01 10.17
C PRO A 22 14.99 0.57 10.21
N PHE A 23 15.90 -0.40 10.32
CA PHE A 23 15.52 -1.79 10.58
C PHE A 23 14.84 -1.88 11.96
N SER A 24 13.53 -2.07 11.98
CA SER A 24 12.76 -2.20 13.23
C SER A 24 11.53 -3.05 13.04
N ILE A 25 11.50 -4.21 13.71
CA ILE A 25 10.34 -5.12 13.74
C ILE A 25 9.15 -4.44 14.41
N ASN A 26 9.39 -3.60 15.42
CA ASN A 26 8.34 -2.85 16.10
C ASN A 26 7.70 -1.82 15.17
N LEU A 27 8.50 -1.15 14.33
CA LEU A 27 7.98 -0.20 13.35
C LEU A 27 7.07 -0.90 12.32
N LEU A 28 7.49 -2.07 11.82
CA LEU A 28 6.67 -2.89 10.92
C LEU A 28 5.33 -3.26 11.57
N LYS A 29 5.35 -3.74 12.83
CA LYS A 29 4.12 -4.12 13.56
C LYS A 29 3.18 -2.92 13.75
N VAL A 30 3.72 -1.76 14.13
CA VAL A 30 2.92 -0.54 14.32
C VAL A 30 2.27 -0.10 13.01
N LEU A 31 3.03 -0.05 11.91
CA LEU A 31 2.50 0.34 10.61
C LEU A 31 1.53 -0.69 10.03
N ALA A 32 1.75 -1.98 10.27
CA ALA A 32 0.81 -3.04 9.94
C ALA A 32 -0.54 -2.84 10.67
N ILE A 33 -0.51 -2.55 11.97
CA ILE A 33 -1.73 -2.27 12.74
C ILE A 33 -2.43 -1.01 12.20
N ILE A 34 -1.68 0.07 11.95
CA ILE A 34 -2.24 1.32 11.40
C ILE A 34 -2.87 1.07 10.03
N ASN A 35 -2.19 0.35 9.14
CA ASN A 35 -2.70 0.03 7.82
C ASN A 35 -4.00 -0.78 7.89
N VAL A 36 -4.07 -1.80 8.76
CA VAL A 36 -5.29 -2.59 8.99
C VAL A 36 -6.42 -1.73 9.53
N ILE A 37 -6.15 -0.82 10.48
CA ILE A 37 -7.16 0.08 11.04
C ILE A 37 -7.72 1.00 9.95
N ILE A 38 -6.86 1.61 9.13
CA ILE A 38 -7.27 2.51 8.05
C ILE A 38 -8.07 1.76 6.98
N ASN A 39 -7.59 0.60 6.54
CA ASN A 39 -8.29 -0.25 5.56
C ASN A 39 -9.64 -0.74 6.10
N PHE A 40 -9.69 -1.14 7.37
CA PHE A 40 -10.95 -1.49 8.02
C PHE A 40 -11.94 -0.32 8.02
N LEU A 41 -11.48 0.89 8.36
CA LEU A 41 -12.32 2.09 8.36
C LEU A 41 -12.88 2.40 6.97
N LEU A 42 -12.03 2.31 5.94
CA LEU A 42 -12.41 2.48 4.55
C LEU A 42 -13.48 1.47 4.11
N MET A 43 -13.24 0.19 4.41
CA MET A 43 -14.11 -0.89 3.93
C MET A 43 -15.41 -1.01 4.72
N ASN A 44 -15.42 -0.64 6.00
CA ASN A 44 -16.64 -0.64 6.83
C ASN A 44 -17.71 0.34 6.32
N MET A 45 -17.33 1.33 5.50
CA MET A 45 -18.30 2.22 4.83
C MET A 45 -19.09 1.54 3.70
N SER A 46 -18.62 0.39 3.20
CA SER A 46 -19.15 -0.25 1.99
C SER A 46 -19.59 -1.70 2.19
N VAL A 47 -19.08 -2.39 3.22
CA VAL A 47 -19.34 -3.83 3.47
C VAL A 47 -19.50 -4.08 4.97
N ASN A 48 -20.14 -5.21 5.32
CA ASN A 48 -20.24 -5.70 6.70
C ASN A 48 -18.87 -5.72 7.42
N TRP A 49 -18.89 -5.42 8.71
CA TRP A 49 -17.71 -5.33 9.58
C TRP A 49 -16.79 -6.56 9.52
N PHE A 50 -17.36 -7.78 9.49
CA PHE A 50 -16.59 -9.03 9.41
C PHE A 50 -15.83 -9.14 8.08
N SER A 51 -16.48 -8.82 6.96
CA SER A 51 -15.87 -8.82 5.64
C SER A 51 -14.80 -7.73 5.52
N ALA A 52 -15.02 -6.56 6.11
CA ALA A 52 -14.03 -5.48 6.15
C ALA A 52 -12.76 -5.91 6.91
N LEU A 53 -12.91 -6.57 8.06
CA LEU A 53 -11.78 -7.09 8.84
C LEU A 53 -11.01 -8.17 8.07
N LEU A 54 -11.73 -9.09 7.43
CA LEU A 54 -11.14 -10.19 6.67
C LEU A 54 -10.36 -9.65 5.46
N LYS A 55 -10.91 -8.66 4.74
CA LYS A 55 -10.20 -8.00 3.64
C LYS A 55 -8.94 -7.27 4.10
N ALA A 56 -9.00 -6.53 5.21
CA ALA A 56 -7.83 -5.83 5.75
C ALA A 56 -6.72 -6.82 6.14
N ALA A 57 -7.08 -7.94 6.78
CA ALA A 57 -6.14 -9.00 7.13
C ALA A 57 -5.53 -9.67 5.88
N VAL A 58 -6.35 -9.99 4.88
CA VAL A 58 -5.89 -10.57 3.62
C VAL A 58 -4.99 -9.59 2.86
N GLY A 59 -5.32 -8.31 2.80
CA GLY A 59 -4.50 -7.28 2.16
C GLY A 59 -3.10 -7.20 2.76
N LEU A 60 -3.00 -7.21 4.10
CA LEU A 60 -1.72 -7.23 4.80
C LEU A 60 -0.92 -8.50 4.45
N LEU A 61 -1.55 -9.68 4.51
CA LEU A 61 -0.90 -10.95 4.18
C LEU A 61 -0.46 -11.00 2.72
N LEU A 62 -1.26 -10.47 1.82
CA LEU A 62 -0.96 -10.42 0.39
C LEU A 62 0.23 -9.49 0.13
N MET A 63 0.25 -8.30 0.74
CA MET A 63 1.36 -7.35 0.61
C MET A 63 2.65 -7.92 1.19
N GLY A 64 2.60 -8.49 2.40
CA GLY A 64 3.76 -9.12 3.03
C GLY A 64 4.24 -10.38 2.31
N GLY A 65 3.32 -11.21 1.83
CA GLY A 65 3.66 -12.40 1.03
C GLY A 65 4.27 -12.02 -0.31
N PHE A 66 3.68 -11.04 -1.00
CA PHE A 66 4.17 -10.55 -2.28
C PHE A 66 5.59 -9.95 -2.16
N SER A 67 5.83 -9.10 -1.16
CA SER A 67 7.17 -8.55 -0.92
C SER A 67 8.18 -9.64 -0.59
N TRP A 68 7.80 -10.63 0.23
CA TRP A 68 8.65 -11.76 0.58
C TRP A 68 9.03 -12.59 -0.64
N ILE A 69 8.05 -12.97 -1.47
CA ILE A 69 8.26 -13.76 -2.69
C ILE A 69 9.20 -13.02 -3.65
N CYS A 70 8.95 -11.73 -3.92
CA CYS A 70 9.79 -10.93 -4.81
C CYS A 70 11.25 -10.86 -4.30
N LEU A 71 11.44 -10.62 -3.01
CA LEU A 71 12.76 -10.53 -2.39
C LEU A 71 13.46 -11.89 -2.29
N PHE A 72 12.71 -12.98 -2.13
CA PHE A 72 13.21 -14.35 -2.15
C PHE A 72 13.83 -14.67 -3.51
N PHE A 73 13.09 -14.44 -4.59
CA PHE A 73 13.59 -14.66 -5.95
C PHE A 73 14.75 -13.75 -6.34
N SER A 74 14.82 -12.55 -5.75
CA SER A 74 15.92 -11.61 -5.99
C SER A 74 17.13 -11.84 -5.08
N GLY A 75 17.06 -12.76 -4.12
CA GLY A 75 18.13 -13.01 -3.13
C GLY A 75 18.37 -11.85 -2.16
N LYS A 76 17.37 -10.97 -1.95
CA LYS A 76 17.48 -9.71 -1.17
C LYS A 76 16.62 -9.74 0.10
N LEU A 77 16.36 -10.91 0.68
CA LEU A 77 15.51 -11.08 1.88
C LEU A 77 15.92 -10.20 3.08
N GLY A 78 17.20 -9.82 3.19
CA GLY A 78 17.66 -8.89 4.23
C GLY A 78 16.95 -7.53 4.22
N ARG A 79 16.32 -7.15 3.10
CA ARG A 79 15.56 -5.89 2.94
C ARG A 79 14.05 -6.06 3.19
N PHE A 80 13.60 -7.24 3.60
CA PHE A 80 12.17 -7.53 3.78
C PHE A 80 11.49 -6.55 4.73
N TYR A 81 12.05 -6.34 5.92
CA TYR A 81 11.45 -5.46 6.91
C TYR A 81 11.32 -4.03 6.40
N GLN A 82 12.37 -3.49 5.80
CA GLN A 82 12.37 -2.13 5.24
C GLN A 82 11.37 -1.98 4.09
N THR A 83 11.34 -2.95 3.18
CA THR A 83 10.46 -2.94 2.00
C THR A 83 9.00 -3.04 2.41
N THR A 84 8.65 -4.01 3.26
CA THR A 84 7.27 -4.20 3.73
C THR A 84 6.82 -3.03 4.59
N THR A 85 7.71 -2.45 5.41
CA THR A 85 7.41 -1.24 6.20
C THR A 85 7.14 -0.04 5.30
N ALA A 86 7.95 0.15 4.25
CA ALA A 86 7.73 1.21 3.28
C ALA A 86 6.38 1.02 2.58
N LEU A 87 6.12 -0.17 2.05
CA LEU A 87 4.88 -0.51 1.35
C LEU A 87 3.65 -0.24 2.22
N LEU A 88 3.59 -0.82 3.42
CA LEU A 88 2.46 -0.65 4.35
C LEU A 88 2.31 0.82 4.81
N GLY A 89 3.41 1.51 5.04
CA GLY A 89 3.39 2.91 5.47
C GLY A 89 2.93 3.86 4.37
N THR A 90 3.38 3.67 3.14
CA THR A 90 2.91 4.47 2.00
C THR A 90 1.47 4.15 1.62
N ASP A 91 1.08 2.87 1.70
CA ASP A 91 -0.29 2.42 1.46
C ASP A 91 -1.26 3.08 2.47
N ALA A 92 -0.94 3.01 3.76
CA ALA A 92 -1.70 3.67 4.81
C ALA A 92 -1.82 5.20 4.61
N LEU A 93 -0.76 5.86 4.15
CA LEU A 93 -0.80 7.30 3.85
C LEU A 93 -1.72 7.60 2.67
N LEU A 94 -1.62 6.83 1.58
CA LEU A 94 -2.46 7.02 0.41
C LEU A 94 -3.94 6.75 0.73
N ASP A 95 -4.21 5.71 1.51
CA ASP A 95 -5.56 5.38 1.99
C ASP A 95 -6.14 6.50 2.86
N LEU A 96 -5.31 7.14 3.69
CA LEU A 96 -5.71 8.31 4.47
C LEU A 96 -6.11 9.49 3.56
N PHE A 97 -5.41 9.70 2.44
CA PHE A 97 -5.77 10.69 1.43
C PHE A 97 -6.99 10.27 0.58
N ALA A 98 -7.21 8.97 0.39
CA ALA A 98 -8.34 8.44 -0.34
C ALA A 98 -9.65 8.55 0.46
N LEU A 99 -9.61 8.43 1.79
CA LEU A 99 -10.75 8.52 2.70
C LEU A 99 -11.72 9.68 2.41
N PRO A 100 -11.29 10.96 2.41
CA PRO A 100 -12.20 12.08 2.14
C PRO A 100 -12.79 12.00 0.73
N THR A 101 -12.00 11.55 -0.25
CA THR A 101 -12.45 11.41 -1.63
C THR A 101 -13.56 10.35 -1.73
N ILE A 102 -13.36 9.17 -1.13
CA ILE A 102 -14.36 8.10 -1.07
C ILE A 102 -15.61 8.56 -0.32
N ALA A 103 -15.46 9.27 0.80
CA ALA A 103 -16.59 9.80 1.57
C ALA A 103 -17.44 10.78 0.75
N THR A 104 -16.82 11.71 0.00
CA THR A 104 -17.56 12.64 -0.88
C THR A 104 -18.28 11.91 -2.02
N MET A 105 -17.68 10.84 -2.56
CA MET A 105 -18.32 9.99 -3.58
C MET A 105 -19.51 9.21 -3.00
N ALA A 106 -19.40 8.70 -1.77
CA ALA A 106 -20.47 7.96 -1.11
C ALA A 106 -21.74 8.79 -0.86
N VAL A 107 -21.60 10.11 -0.67
CA VAL A 107 -22.73 11.05 -0.51
C VAL A 107 -23.21 11.62 -1.86
N ASN A 108 -22.77 11.04 -2.99
CA ASN A 108 -23.07 11.51 -4.36
C ASN A 108 -22.64 12.98 -4.64
N GLN A 109 -21.68 13.52 -3.89
CA GLN A 109 -21.16 14.88 -4.06
C GLN A 109 -19.80 14.93 -4.76
N GLY A 110 -19.21 13.77 -5.07
CA GLY A 110 -17.84 13.69 -5.61
C GLY A 110 -17.66 14.29 -7.01
N GLY A 111 -18.68 14.21 -7.88
CA GLY A 111 -18.62 14.72 -9.25
C GLY A 111 -17.37 14.29 -10.04
N LEU A 112 -17.00 15.09 -11.06
CA LEU A 112 -15.80 14.85 -11.87
C LEU A 112 -14.50 15.01 -11.06
N LEU A 113 -14.48 15.92 -10.08
CA LEU A 113 -13.29 16.23 -9.29
C LEU A 113 -12.86 15.03 -8.43
N ALA A 114 -13.76 14.40 -7.69
CA ALA A 114 -13.42 13.24 -6.87
C ALA A 114 -12.95 12.05 -7.73
N PHE A 115 -13.54 11.87 -8.92
CA PHE A 115 -13.09 10.87 -9.87
C PHE A 115 -11.64 11.13 -10.34
N LEU A 116 -11.30 12.37 -10.71
CA LEU A 116 -9.94 12.74 -11.11
C LEU A 116 -8.93 12.57 -9.97
N VAL A 117 -9.32 12.91 -8.73
CA VAL A 117 -8.47 12.70 -7.55
C VAL A 117 -8.24 11.20 -7.32
N MET A 118 -9.27 10.36 -7.37
CA MET A 118 -9.10 8.91 -7.23
C MET A 118 -8.22 8.32 -8.32
N MET A 119 -8.42 8.70 -9.58
CA MET A 119 -7.55 8.26 -10.68
C MET A 119 -6.09 8.65 -10.45
N THR A 120 -5.86 9.88 -9.99
CA THR A 120 -4.52 10.36 -9.66
C THR A 120 -3.90 9.55 -8.52
N LEU A 121 -4.66 9.28 -7.44
CA LEU A 121 -4.20 8.48 -6.31
C LEU A 121 -3.86 7.04 -6.71
N ILE A 122 -4.66 6.41 -7.58
CA ILE A 122 -4.40 5.05 -8.09
C ILE A 122 -3.12 5.01 -8.90
N VAL A 123 -2.94 5.95 -9.83
CA VAL A 123 -1.70 6.03 -10.63
C VAL A 123 -0.49 6.30 -9.72
N TRP A 124 -0.66 7.17 -8.72
CA TRP A 124 0.41 7.50 -7.77
C TRP A 124 0.78 6.31 -6.88
N HIS A 125 -0.22 5.55 -6.40
CA HIS A 125 -0.02 4.30 -5.64
C HIS A 125 0.78 3.29 -6.43
N TRP A 126 0.42 3.09 -7.70
CA TRP A 126 1.13 2.19 -8.60
C TRP A 126 2.60 2.61 -8.80
N LEU A 127 2.86 3.90 -9.02
CA LEU A 127 4.21 4.44 -9.16
C LEU A 127 5.05 4.27 -7.88
N ILE A 128 4.48 4.55 -6.71
CA ILE A 128 5.14 4.38 -5.41
C ILE A 128 5.51 2.91 -5.20
N THR A 129 4.57 2.00 -5.42
CA THR A 129 4.80 0.56 -5.28
C THR A 129 5.92 0.09 -6.21
N GLY A 130 5.90 0.53 -7.47
CA GLY A 130 6.95 0.24 -8.45
C GLY A 130 8.31 0.80 -8.05
N HIS A 131 8.36 2.04 -7.54
CA HIS A 131 9.59 2.66 -7.04
C HIS A 131 10.16 1.95 -5.82
N ILE A 132 9.32 1.55 -4.86
CA ILE A 132 9.75 0.78 -3.69
C ILE A 132 10.33 -0.57 -4.15
N MET A 133 9.61 -1.30 -5.01
CA MET A 133 10.07 -2.59 -5.53
C MET A 133 11.35 -2.48 -6.35
N ARG A 134 11.52 -1.42 -7.14
CA ARG A 134 12.76 -1.13 -7.87
C ARG A 134 13.96 -1.08 -6.94
N ASN A 135 13.86 -0.28 -5.88
CA ASN A 135 14.95 -0.09 -4.93
C ASN A 135 15.16 -1.29 -4.01
N ALA A 136 14.11 -2.07 -3.75
CA ALA A 136 14.18 -3.28 -2.96
C ALA A 136 14.89 -4.42 -3.71
N LEU A 137 14.52 -4.62 -4.98
CA LEU A 137 14.98 -5.72 -5.84
C LEU A 137 16.25 -5.37 -6.63
N GLU A 138 16.67 -4.09 -6.66
CA GLU A 138 17.77 -3.57 -7.51
C GLU A 138 17.55 -3.85 -9.01
N GLN A 139 16.29 -3.84 -9.44
CA GLN A 139 15.90 -4.11 -10.83
C GLN A 139 15.59 -2.82 -11.59
N SER A 140 15.38 -2.95 -12.90
CA SER A 140 14.94 -1.81 -13.73
C SER A 140 13.56 -1.30 -13.30
N PHE A 141 13.32 0.00 -13.49
CA PHE A 141 12.03 0.60 -13.10
C PHE A 141 10.85 -0.02 -13.84
N SER A 142 11.01 -0.33 -15.13
CA SER A 142 9.97 -0.99 -15.94
C SER A 142 9.61 -2.37 -15.42
N PHE A 143 10.60 -3.18 -15.00
CA PHE A 143 10.36 -4.49 -14.41
C PHE A 143 9.57 -4.37 -13.10
N SER A 144 9.97 -3.45 -12.24
CA SER A 144 9.30 -3.22 -10.96
C SER A 144 7.90 -2.61 -11.08
N LEU A 145 7.65 -1.79 -12.11
CA LEU A 145 6.30 -1.34 -12.45
C LEU A 145 5.42 -2.51 -12.91
N GLY A 146 5.98 -3.44 -13.69
CA GLY A 146 5.30 -4.67 -14.08
C GLY A 146 4.92 -5.52 -12.87
N LEU A 147 5.83 -5.66 -11.89
CA LEU A 147 5.54 -6.33 -10.61
C LEU A 147 4.47 -5.60 -9.80
N ALA A 148 4.54 -4.28 -9.70
CA ALA A 148 3.52 -3.49 -9.02
C ALA A 148 2.15 -3.63 -9.68
N PHE A 149 2.10 -3.69 -11.01
CA PHE A 149 0.88 -3.94 -11.77
C PHE A 149 0.33 -5.34 -11.49
N LEU A 150 1.20 -6.36 -11.50
CA LEU A 150 0.83 -7.74 -11.15
C LEU A 150 0.23 -7.80 -9.75
N TYR A 151 0.86 -7.13 -8.78
CA TYR A 151 0.34 -7.02 -7.42
C TYR A 151 -1.06 -6.40 -7.38
N LEU A 152 -1.30 -5.30 -8.09
CA LEU A 152 -2.62 -4.67 -8.14
C LEU A 152 -3.69 -5.60 -8.71
N VAL A 153 -3.38 -6.32 -9.80
CA VAL A 153 -4.31 -7.28 -10.41
C VAL A 153 -4.62 -8.43 -9.44
N VAL A 154 -3.60 -9.01 -8.82
CA VAL A 154 -3.78 -10.10 -7.85
C VAL A 154 -4.59 -9.64 -6.64
N SER A 155 -4.26 -8.46 -6.09
CA SER A 155 -4.95 -7.87 -4.95
C SER A 155 -6.42 -7.61 -5.24
N TYR A 156 -6.72 -7.07 -6.41
CA TYR A 156 -8.09 -6.86 -6.86
C TYR A 156 -8.87 -8.18 -6.97
N GLN A 157 -8.29 -9.21 -7.61
CA GLN A 157 -8.96 -10.50 -7.77
C GLN A 157 -9.21 -11.19 -6.44
N VAL A 158 -8.23 -11.19 -5.53
CA VAL A 158 -8.40 -11.78 -4.19
C VAL A 158 -9.50 -11.06 -3.42
N THR A 159 -9.54 -9.74 -3.48
CA THR A 159 -10.57 -8.95 -2.79
C THR A 159 -11.97 -9.18 -3.38
N ALA A 160 -12.07 -9.34 -4.69
CA ALA A 160 -13.33 -9.65 -5.37
C ALA A 160 -13.92 -11.00 -4.91
N LEU A 161 -13.07 -12.02 -4.73
CA LEU A 161 -13.46 -13.34 -4.22
C LEU A 161 -13.95 -13.33 -2.77
N ILE A 162 -13.59 -12.32 -1.98
CA ILE A 162 -14.07 -12.17 -0.59
C ILE A 162 -15.48 -11.55 -0.54
N ILE A 163 -15.92 -10.90 -1.62
CA ILE A 163 -17.23 -10.24 -1.72
C ILE A 163 -18.30 -11.19 -2.27
N SER A 164 -17.91 -12.15 -3.12
CA SER A 164 -18.77 -13.18 -3.69
C SER A 164 -19.17 -14.24 -2.67
#